data_AF-A0A4Y4JXL3-F1
#
_entry.id   AF-A0A4Y4JXL3-F1
#
_cell.length_a   1.000
_cell.length_b   1.000
_cell.length_c   1.000
_cell.angle_alpha   90.00
_cell.angle_beta   90.00
_cell.angle_gamma   90.00
#
_symmetry.space_group_name_H-M   'P 1'
#
loop_
_entity.id
_entity.type
_entity.pdbx_description
1 polymer ?
#
loop_
_entity_poly.entity_id
_entity_poly.type
_entity_poly.pdbx_seq_one_letter_code
_entity_poly.pdbx_strand_id
1 'polypeptide(L)'
;MSDVTTTDLYEVTMAMSYLREDMCAPATFSLFVRDLPPGRGFLVAAGLESALDFLARYRTEQEDVEAFADALRRPVQDLEPLLGLSFEGDVRAIPEGHVVLAGEPLLEVTAPLPQAQLVETYLLNQLCHQTVVASKAARCVLAAAGRPVIDFSLRRTHGPWAGLQAARLGALVGFAGTSDVAAAASLGIPASGTMAHSYIEAFPGEDEAFHAFAHCHPGPVTFLVDTYDTEQGVRVAARVLTDLRRGPGCAIRLDSGDLDALSRRARALLDAAGLADVRIVASGGLDEYGVDRLVRAGAPIDVYAVGTRVGVAADAPYLDAAYKLVEYDGHPVMKLSSAKVTAPGRKQVFRRAGRPDVIALALEEPPDSAQPLLRTVMRGGRRTWSPDRWQDARRRFREDIAVLPGSARRIKDPEPVPPVRSQALEELTASVRADIEARLGAGRRAAPPDTAVPHPSARGDSHVRRRADRRVAGTNGPWQVAPPRAFHGIGGTSPRHRREEARAMSAPAPAKNNDRSVRSTGSEAGGTWMRARVGDEIVVRGTAGGVIARDGEIVGLRHPDGVPPYDVRWADSGRVTLYFPGPDAYIRHVVTGGDHVPAR
;
A
#
# COMPACT_ATOMS: atom_id res chain seq x y z
N MET A 1 18.52 6.69 -7.78
CA MET A 1 17.61 5.76 -8.49
C MET A 1 16.62 6.63 -9.24
N SER A 2 16.41 6.37 -10.52
CA SER A 2 15.44 7.12 -11.32
C SER A 2 14.02 6.65 -10.97
N ASP A 3 13.08 7.59 -10.85
CA ASP A 3 11.67 7.22 -10.65
C ASP A 3 11.12 6.50 -11.91
N VAL A 4 11.67 6.77 -13.11
CA VAL A 4 11.26 6.12 -14.37
C VAL A 4 11.53 4.62 -14.34
N THR A 5 12.66 4.19 -13.77
CA THR A 5 13.00 2.77 -13.63
C THR A 5 12.33 2.10 -12.43
N THR A 6 11.53 2.84 -11.66
CA THR A 6 10.67 2.30 -10.59
C THR A 6 9.36 1.79 -11.20
N THR A 7 9.48 0.74 -12.02
CA THR A 7 8.37 0.10 -12.73
C THR A 7 8.60 -1.41 -12.79
N ASP A 8 7.53 -2.20 -12.95
CA ASP A 8 7.68 -3.64 -13.12
C ASP A 8 8.25 -3.97 -14.50
N LEU A 9 9.12 -4.98 -14.59
CA LEU A 9 9.80 -5.34 -15.83
C LEU A 9 8.83 -5.61 -16.99
N TYR A 10 7.65 -6.18 -16.68
CA TYR A 10 6.65 -6.49 -17.69
C TYR A 10 6.00 -5.24 -18.30
N GLU A 11 5.96 -4.12 -17.59
CA GLU A 11 5.46 -2.84 -18.11
C GLU A 11 6.32 -2.38 -19.30
N VAL A 12 7.64 -2.50 -19.16
CA VAL A 12 8.61 -2.19 -20.23
C VAL A 12 8.41 -3.11 -21.42
N THR A 13 8.21 -4.42 -21.19
CA THR A 13 7.99 -5.36 -22.30
C THR A 13 6.69 -5.09 -23.06
N MET A 14 5.62 -4.70 -22.36
CA MET A 14 4.35 -4.35 -22.99
C MET A 14 4.48 -3.04 -23.76
N ALA A 15 5.10 -2.02 -23.18
CA ALA A 15 5.33 -0.74 -23.84
C ALA A 15 6.14 -0.90 -25.14
N MET A 16 7.20 -1.71 -25.11
CA MET A 16 7.95 -2.05 -26.32
C MET A 16 7.12 -2.78 -27.36
N SER A 17 6.23 -3.69 -26.95
CA SER A 17 5.31 -4.36 -27.87
C SER A 17 4.33 -3.37 -28.49
N TYR A 18 3.76 -2.45 -27.69
CA TYR A 18 2.84 -1.43 -28.20
C TYR A 18 3.51 -0.50 -29.20
N LEU A 19 4.73 -0.04 -28.91
CA LEU A 19 5.49 0.80 -29.82
C LEU A 19 5.81 0.09 -31.13
N ARG A 20 6.14 -1.21 -31.07
CA ARG A 20 6.42 -2.02 -32.28
C ARG A 20 5.19 -2.24 -33.15
N GLU A 21 4.03 -2.42 -32.53
CA GLU A 21 2.74 -2.62 -33.22
C GLU A 21 2.05 -1.28 -33.55
N ASP A 22 2.73 -0.14 -33.39
CA ASP A 22 2.20 1.22 -33.62
C ASP A 22 0.91 1.52 -32.82
N MET A 23 0.77 0.89 -31.65
CA MET A 23 -0.38 1.03 -30.75
C MET A 23 -0.22 2.27 -29.85
N CYS A 24 -0.18 3.46 -30.44
CA CYS A 24 0.01 4.72 -29.73
C CYS A 24 -1.28 5.52 -29.46
N ALA A 25 -2.45 4.96 -29.81
CA ALA A 25 -3.73 5.61 -29.60
C ALA A 25 -4.00 5.93 -28.11
N PRO A 26 -4.83 6.95 -27.80
CA PRO A 26 -5.16 7.30 -26.42
C PRO A 26 -5.80 6.14 -25.65
N ALA A 27 -5.29 5.88 -24.46
CA ALA A 27 -5.77 4.87 -23.54
C ALA A 27 -6.15 5.54 -22.21
N THR A 28 -7.34 5.24 -21.70
CA THR A 28 -7.73 5.64 -20.35
C THR A 28 -7.64 4.47 -19.39
N PHE A 29 -6.82 4.61 -18.36
CA PHE A 29 -6.74 3.71 -17.23
C PHE A 29 -7.36 4.33 -15.99
N SER A 30 -8.00 3.50 -15.17
CA SER A 30 -8.64 3.89 -13.92
C SER A 30 -8.03 3.16 -12.75
N LEU A 31 -7.58 3.92 -11.75
CA LEU A 31 -7.04 3.46 -10.47
C LEU A 31 -8.14 3.56 -9.39
N PHE A 32 -8.54 2.43 -8.81
CA PHE A 32 -9.54 2.36 -7.76
C PHE A 32 -9.24 1.25 -6.76
N VAL A 33 -9.83 1.35 -5.57
CA VAL A 33 -9.80 0.28 -4.56
C VAL A 33 -11.07 -0.55 -4.73
N ARG A 34 -10.95 -1.87 -4.85
CA ARG A 34 -12.08 -2.77 -5.10
C ARG A 34 -12.98 -2.90 -3.89
N ASP A 35 -12.36 -3.21 -2.76
CA ASP A 35 -13.02 -3.50 -1.50
C ASP A 35 -12.35 -2.73 -0.36
N LEU A 36 -13.17 -2.27 0.59
CA LEU A 36 -12.63 -1.65 1.80
C LEU A 36 -11.99 -2.73 2.67
N PRO A 37 -10.85 -2.45 3.32
CA PRO A 37 -10.28 -3.39 4.28
C PRO A 37 -11.27 -3.73 5.40
N PRO A 38 -11.28 -4.98 5.90
CA PRO A 38 -12.12 -5.37 7.02
C PRO A 38 -11.92 -4.40 8.20
N GLY A 39 -13.02 -3.92 8.78
CA GLY A 39 -12.98 -2.97 9.90
C GLY A 39 -12.79 -1.50 9.49
N ARG A 40 -12.90 -1.15 8.20
CA ARG A 40 -12.91 0.25 7.73
C ARG A 40 -14.22 0.60 7.02
N GLY A 41 -14.85 1.71 7.42
CA GLY A 41 -16.08 2.20 6.78
C GLY A 41 -15.84 3.20 5.65
N PHE A 42 -14.60 3.64 5.47
CA PHE A 42 -14.19 4.61 4.44
C PHE A 42 -12.68 4.58 4.23
N LEU A 43 -12.21 5.21 3.15
CA LEU A 43 -10.82 5.56 2.92
C LEU A 43 -10.65 7.07 2.74
N VAL A 44 -9.41 7.55 2.76
CA VAL A 44 -9.05 8.96 2.50
C VAL A 44 -8.11 9.01 1.30
N ALA A 45 -8.50 9.71 0.24
CA ALA A 45 -7.66 9.88 -0.94
C ALA A 45 -6.36 10.59 -0.58
N ALA A 46 -5.23 9.98 -0.92
CA ALA A 46 -3.89 10.55 -0.72
C ALA A 46 -2.86 9.93 -1.69
N GLY A 47 -1.75 10.65 -1.90
CA GLY A 47 -0.66 10.25 -2.81
C GLY A 47 -0.73 10.90 -4.19
N LEU A 48 -1.76 11.71 -4.46
CA LEU A 48 -1.93 12.44 -5.70
C LEU A 48 -0.77 13.42 -5.94
N GLU A 49 -0.31 14.13 -4.91
CA GLU A 49 0.76 15.13 -5.11
C GLU A 49 2.07 14.47 -5.53
N SER A 50 2.42 13.33 -4.93
CA SER A 50 3.59 12.53 -5.32
C SER A 50 3.44 11.95 -6.73
N ALA A 51 2.24 11.49 -7.09
CA ALA A 51 1.94 11.01 -8.42
C ALA A 51 2.09 12.10 -9.50
N LEU A 52 1.57 13.30 -9.24
CA LEU A 52 1.66 14.41 -10.19
C LEU A 52 3.09 14.96 -10.33
N ASP A 53 3.90 14.93 -9.26
CA ASP A 53 5.32 15.28 -9.33
C ASP A 53 6.11 14.30 -10.19
N PHE A 54 5.82 13.01 -10.05
CA PHE A 54 6.39 11.97 -10.89
C PHE A 54 6.01 12.15 -12.35
N LEU A 55 4.72 12.23 -12.66
CA LEU A 55 4.23 12.37 -14.03
C LEU A 55 4.76 13.64 -14.71
N ALA A 56 4.80 14.78 -14.01
CA ALA A 56 5.29 16.04 -14.57
C ALA A 56 6.80 16.03 -14.90
N ARG A 57 7.57 15.12 -14.28
CA ARG A 57 9.01 14.94 -14.51
C ARG A 57 9.32 13.70 -15.33
N TYR A 58 8.31 12.92 -15.71
CA TYR A 58 8.51 11.66 -16.39
C TYR A 58 9.08 11.91 -17.78
N ARG A 59 10.33 11.49 -17.97
CA ARG A 59 11.02 11.46 -19.24
C ARG A 59 12.05 10.36 -19.19
N THR A 60 11.98 9.42 -20.12
CA THR A 60 12.97 8.35 -20.23
C THR A 60 14.26 8.93 -20.82
N GLU A 61 15.32 8.96 -20.02
CA GLU A 61 16.65 9.39 -20.45
C GLU A 61 17.52 8.17 -20.86
N GLN A 62 18.68 8.44 -21.42
CA GLN A 62 19.61 7.40 -21.89
C GLN A 62 19.97 6.39 -20.79
N GLU A 63 20.22 6.87 -19.56
CA GLU A 63 20.54 6.01 -18.42
C GLU A 63 19.39 5.06 -18.04
N ASP A 64 18.13 5.49 -18.23
CA ASP A 64 16.96 4.65 -17.97
C ASP A 64 16.84 3.54 -19.02
N VAL A 65 17.09 3.86 -20.30
CA VAL A 65 17.09 2.89 -21.40
C VAL A 65 18.17 1.82 -21.18
N GLU A 66 19.37 2.24 -20.78
CA GLU A 66 20.46 1.33 -20.43
C GLU A 66 20.08 0.42 -19.26
N ALA A 67 19.48 0.96 -18.20
CA ALA A 67 19.02 0.18 -17.07
C ALA A 67 17.93 -0.84 -17.46
N PHE A 68 16.99 -0.45 -18.31
CA PHE A 68 15.99 -1.37 -18.84
C PHE A 68 16.60 -2.48 -19.72
N ALA A 69 17.61 -2.14 -20.53
CA ALA A 69 18.30 -3.08 -21.39
C ALA A 69 19.05 -4.13 -20.59
N ASP A 70 19.78 -3.69 -19.55
CA ASP A 70 20.47 -4.55 -18.62
C ASP A 70 19.50 -5.47 -17.87
N ALA A 71 18.39 -4.93 -17.37
CA ALA A 71 17.37 -5.71 -16.66
C ALA A 71 16.70 -6.76 -17.56
N LEU A 72 16.44 -6.42 -18.83
CA LEU A 72 15.87 -7.33 -19.83
C LEU A 72 16.91 -8.28 -20.45
N ARG A 73 18.21 -8.05 -20.20
CA ARG A 73 19.32 -8.73 -20.86
C ARG A 73 19.23 -8.64 -22.39
N ARG A 74 18.93 -7.43 -22.89
CA ARG A 74 18.82 -7.13 -24.31
C ARG A 74 19.85 -6.06 -24.69
N PRO A 75 20.25 -5.98 -25.97
CA PRO A 75 21.03 -4.85 -26.45
C PRO A 75 20.29 -3.52 -26.26
N VAL A 76 20.99 -2.45 -25.91
CA VAL A 76 20.40 -1.11 -25.67
C VAL A 76 19.59 -0.62 -26.87
N GLN A 77 20.06 -0.89 -28.09
CA GLN A 77 19.36 -0.49 -29.32
C GLN A 77 17.94 -1.07 -29.44
N ASP A 78 17.66 -2.20 -28.78
CA ASP A 78 16.32 -2.79 -28.81
C ASP A 78 15.30 -1.94 -28.05
N LEU A 79 15.73 -1.05 -27.16
CA LEU A 79 14.91 -0.21 -26.30
C LEU A 79 15.03 1.29 -26.64
N GLU A 80 15.79 1.64 -27.69
CA GLU A 80 15.85 2.99 -28.25
C GLU A 80 14.48 3.66 -28.46
N PRO A 81 13.39 2.94 -28.85
CA PRO A 81 12.06 3.55 -28.95
C PRO A 81 11.50 4.16 -27.66
N LEU A 82 12.05 3.80 -26.48
CA LEU A 82 11.66 4.42 -25.20
C LEU A 82 12.39 5.74 -24.95
N LEU A 83 13.52 6.00 -25.62
CA LEU A 83 14.35 7.19 -25.38
C LEU A 83 13.56 8.47 -25.68
N GLY A 84 13.54 9.39 -24.72
CA GLY A 84 12.85 10.67 -24.83
C GLY A 84 11.34 10.60 -24.62
N LEU A 85 10.76 9.40 -24.41
CA LEU A 85 9.35 9.24 -24.10
C LEU A 85 9.03 10.01 -22.82
N SER A 86 8.18 11.02 -22.96
CA SER A 86 7.73 11.89 -21.87
C SER A 86 6.25 11.65 -21.59
N PHE A 87 5.79 11.91 -20.37
CA PHE A 87 4.36 11.82 -20.09
C PHE A 87 3.64 13.08 -20.60
N GLU A 88 2.77 12.90 -21.60
CA GLU A 88 2.02 13.98 -22.25
C GLU A 88 0.50 13.81 -22.06
N GLY A 89 0.10 12.99 -21.09
CA GLY A 89 -1.29 12.67 -20.84
C GLY A 89 -2.06 13.68 -20.00
N ASP A 90 -3.36 13.42 -19.89
CA ASP A 90 -4.28 14.06 -18.98
C ASP A 90 -4.50 13.19 -17.74
N VAL A 91 -4.67 13.82 -16.58
CA VAL A 91 -5.01 13.12 -15.34
C VAL A 91 -6.26 13.74 -14.73
N ARG A 92 -7.24 12.90 -14.41
CA ARG A 92 -8.39 13.25 -13.56
C ARG A 92 -8.28 12.50 -12.24
N ALA A 93 -8.39 13.19 -11.12
CA ALA A 93 -8.26 12.53 -9.82
C ALA A 93 -9.15 13.18 -8.78
N ILE A 94 -9.45 12.43 -7.72
CA ILE A 94 -10.05 12.96 -6.51
C ILE A 94 -8.95 13.69 -5.72
N PRO A 95 -9.10 15.00 -5.43
CA PRO A 95 -8.11 15.74 -4.63
C PRO A 95 -7.87 15.12 -3.26
N GLU A 96 -6.64 15.24 -2.74
CA GLU A 96 -6.30 14.62 -1.46
C GLU A 96 -7.14 15.16 -0.30
N GLY A 97 -7.38 14.30 0.68
CA GLY A 97 -8.18 14.59 1.87
C GLY A 97 -9.66 14.28 1.72
N HIS A 98 -10.17 14.10 0.49
CA HIS A 98 -11.54 13.61 0.34
C HIS A 98 -11.69 12.19 0.87
N VAL A 99 -12.83 11.91 1.48
CA VAL A 99 -13.28 10.55 1.75
C VAL A 99 -13.56 9.85 0.43
N VAL A 100 -13.19 8.58 0.31
CA VAL A 100 -13.44 7.75 -0.87
C VAL A 100 -13.90 6.35 -0.45
N LEU A 101 -14.69 5.72 -1.31
CA LEU A 101 -15.35 4.45 -1.07
C LEU A 101 -14.86 3.37 -2.06
N ALA A 102 -15.19 2.12 -1.78
CA ALA A 102 -14.88 1.00 -2.67
C ALA A 102 -15.51 1.20 -4.06
N GLY A 103 -14.72 0.94 -5.11
CA GLY A 103 -15.10 1.07 -6.51
C GLY A 103 -14.95 2.48 -7.09
N GLU A 104 -14.79 3.51 -6.26
CA GLU A 104 -14.60 4.88 -6.74
C GLU A 104 -13.20 5.07 -7.33
N PRO A 105 -13.08 5.63 -8.56
CA PRO A 105 -11.78 5.97 -9.12
C PRO A 105 -11.09 7.05 -8.29
N LEU A 106 -9.93 6.72 -7.74
CA LEU A 106 -9.03 7.70 -7.11
C LEU A 106 -8.39 8.57 -8.19
N LEU A 107 -8.05 7.96 -9.33
CA LEU A 107 -7.31 8.59 -10.42
C LEU A 107 -7.65 7.90 -11.76
N GLU A 108 -7.76 8.68 -12.83
CA GLU A 108 -7.82 8.24 -14.22
C GLU A 108 -6.70 8.92 -15.03
N VAL A 109 -5.92 8.13 -15.75
CA VAL A 109 -4.88 8.58 -16.68
C VAL A 109 -5.37 8.38 -18.09
N THR A 110 -5.35 9.42 -18.92
CA THR A 110 -5.57 9.33 -20.37
C THR A 110 -4.31 9.78 -21.10
N ALA A 111 -3.59 8.86 -21.75
CA ALA A 111 -2.36 9.16 -22.48
C ALA A 111 -2.18 8.17 -23.66
N PRO A 112 -1.22 8.38 -24.59
CA PRO A 112 -0.80 7.33 -25.52
C PRO A 112 -0.53 6.03 -24.76
N LEU A 113 -1.03 4.89 -25.27
CA LEU A 113 -1.03 3.62 -24.55
C LEU A 113 0.33 3.23 -23.90
N PRO A 114 1.49 3.35 -24.57
CA PRO A 114 2.78 3.06 -23.93
C PRO A 114 3.06 3.94 -22.70
N GLN A 115 2.71 5.23 -22.75
CA GLN A 115 2.88 6.17 -21.64
C GLN A 115 1.94 5.83 -20.48
N ALA A 116 0.66 5.58 -20.79
CA ALA A 116 -0.36 5.24 -19.79
C ALA A 116 -0.07 3.91 -19.06
N GLN A 117 0.62 3.00 -19.74
CA GLN A 117 1.04 1.70 -19.21
C GLN A 117 2.26 1.82 -18.29
N LEU A 118 3.34 2.48 -18.73
CA LEU A 118 4.62 2.53 -17.98
C LEU A 118 4.51 3.14 -16.59
N VAL A 119 3.54 4.02 -16.37
CA VAL A 119 3.32 4.73 -15.10
C VAL A 119 2.52 3.91 -14.08
N GLU A 120 1.93 2.76 -14.46
CA GLU A 120 1.03 1.95 -13.64
C GLU A 120 1.64 1.61 -12.27
N THR A 121 2.83 1.01 -12.24
CA THR A 121 3.48 0.54 -11.00
C THR A 121 3.71 1.67 -10.00
N TYR A 122 4.25 2.81 -10.44
CA TYR A 122 4.54 3.94 -9.56
C TYR A 122 3.24 4.56 -8.99
N LEU A 123 2.23 4.74 -9.84
CA LEU A 123 0.94 5.31 -9.43
C LEU A 123 0.23 4.41 -8.41
N LEU A 124 0.20 3.10 -8.66
CA LEU A 124 -0.34 2.13 -7.70
C LEU A 124 0.41 2.18 -6.38
N ASN A 125 1.74 2.19 -6.41
CA ASN A 125 2.56 2.24 -5.22
C ASN A 125 2.23 3.48 -4.36
N GLN A 126 2.26 4.68 -4.95
CA GLN A 126 2.03 5.93 -4.22
C GLN A 126 0.60 6.03 -3.69
N LEU A 127 -0.41 5.85 -4.55
CA LEU A 127 -1.80 6.04 -4.14
C LEU A 127 -2.24 4.99 -3.12
N CYS A 128 -1.86 3.72 -3.29
CA CYS A 128 -2.29 2.67 -2.36
C CYS A 128 -1.68 2.85 -0.97
N HIS A 129 -0.36 3.07 -0.90
CA HIS A 129 0.34 3.26 0.37
C HIS A 129 -0.19 4.50 1.11
N GLN A 130 -0.27 5.63 0.43
CA GLN A 130 -0.65 6.87 1.09
C GLN A 130 -2.15 6.86 1.48
N THR A 131 -3.03 6.32 0.65
CA THR A 131 -4.46 6.16 0.97
C THR A 131 -4.65 5.26 2.20
N VAL A 132 -3.92 4.14 2.29
CA VAL A 132 -4.12 3.20 3.40
C VAL A 132 -3.63 3.76 4.74
N VAL A 133 -2.49 4.48 4.74
CA VAL A 133 -1.92 5.12 5.93
C VAL A 133 -2.75 6.33 6.36
N ALA A 134 -3.18 7.18 5.42
CA ALA A 134 -4.09 8.30 5.72
C ALA A 134 -5.39 7.81 6.37
N SER A 135 -5.98 6.76 5.82
CA SER A 135 -7.21 6.16 6.36
C SER A 135 -7.02 5.60 7.78
N LYS A 136 -5.87 4.97 8.05
CA LYS A 136 -5.51 4.50 9.41
C LYS A 136 -5.35 5.66 10.39
N ALA A 137 -4.63 6.69 10.00
CA ALA A 137 -4.43 7.89 10.82
C ALA A 137 -5.77 8.62 11.08
N ALA A 138 -6.64 8.72 10.08
CA ALA A 138 -7.98 9.31 10.22
C ALA A 138 -8.81 8.60 11.30
N ARG A 139 -8.76 7.27 11.35
CA ARG A 139 -9.42 6.48 12.40
C ARG A 139 -8.87 6.77 13.79
N CYS A 140 -7.57 7.02 13.93
CA CYS A 140 -6.97 7.41 15.22
C CYS A 140 -7.47 8.80 15.66
N VAL A 141 -7.62 9.75 14.74
CA VAL A 141 -8.19 11.09 15.02
C VAL A 141 -9.64 10.98 15.47
N LEU A 142 -10.45 10.16 14.80
CA LEU A 142 -11.84 9.90 15.19
C LEU A 142 -11.92 9.26 16.59
N ALA A 143 -11.08 8.25 16.84
CA ALA A 143 -11.02 7.54 18.13
C ALA A 143 -10.66 8.46 19.29
N ALA A 144 -9.80 9.45 19.06
CA ALA A 144 -9.32 10.38 20.08
C ALA A 144 -10.40 11.39 20.56
N ALA A 145 -11.55 11.46 19.89
CA ALA A 145 -12.70 12.30 20.27
C ALA A 145 -12.31 13.76 20.59
N GLY A 146 -11.51 14.37 19.72
CA GLY A 146 -11.06 15.76 19.85
C GLY A 146 -9.76 15.96 20.62
N ARG A 147 -9.24 14.92 21.30
CA ARG A 147 -7.91 14.97 21.93
C ARG A 147 -6.81 14.96 20.85
N PRO A 148 -5.71 15.72 21.04
CA PRO A 148 -4.57 15.70 20.12
C PRO A 148 -3.97 14.30 19.91
N VAL A 149 -3.67 13.97 18.64
CA VAL A 149 -2.93 12.77 18.25
C VAL A 149 -1.60 13.17 17.63
N ILE A 150 -0.51 12.52 18.01
CA ILE A 150 0.85 12.82 17.56
C ILE A 150 1.48 11.61 16.86
N ASP A 151 2.16 11.85 15.75
CA ASP A 151 2.89 10.83 15.00
C ASP A 151 4.28 10.54 15.58
N PHE A 152 4.45 9.35 16.16
CA PHE A 152 5.71 8.76 16.63
C PHE A 152 6.13 7.53 15.80
N SER A 153 5.73 7.46 14.53
CA SER A 153 5.88 6.24 13.72
C SER A 153 7.22 6.07 13.01
N LEU A 154 7.98 7.15 12.79
CA LEU A 154 9.21 7.19 11.97
C LEU A 154 10.18 6.02 12.20
N ARG A 155 10.44 5.63 13.45
CA ARG A 155 11.42 4.56 13.76
C ARG A 155 10.96 3.15 13.38
N ARG A 156 9.72 2.98 12.90
CA ARG A 156 9.11 1.69 12.55
C ARG A 156 8.46 1.68 11.17
N THR A 157 8.36 2.82 10.51
CA THR A 157 7.91 2.89 9.12
C THR A 157 8.91 2.16 8.21
N HIS A 158 8.45 1.69 7.06
CA HIS A 158 9.27 0.92 6.12
C HIS A 158 10.23 1.83 5.32
N GLY A 159 11.17 2.44 6.02
CA GLY A 159 12.17 3.36 5.49
C GLY A 159 11.86 4.84 5.79
N PRO A 160 12.85 5.73 5.62
CA PRO A 160 12.72 7.16 5.91
C PRO A 160 11.65 7.85 5.06
N TRP A 161 11.50 7.46 3.80
CA TRP A 161 10.50 8.03 2.90
C TRP A 161 9.07 7.72 3.36
N ALA A 162 8.81 6.48 3.79
CA ALA A 162 7.53 6.10 4.38
C ALA A 162 7.26 6.86 5.70
N GLY A 163 8.31 7.18 6.47
CA GLY A 163 8.22 8.01 7.67
C GLY A 163 7.79 9.44 7.37
N LEU A 164 8.47 10.09 6.42
CA LEU A 164 8.10 11.42 5.92
C LEU A 164 6.65 11.45 5.42
N GLN A 165 6.25 10.43 4.66
CA GLN A 165 4.87 10.29 4.19
C GLN A 165 3.89 10.10 5.35
N ALA A 166 4.17 9.22 6.31
CA ALA A 166 3.29 9.01 7.47
C ALA A 166 3.05 10.31 8.26
N ALA A 167 4.10 11.12 8.47
CA ALA A 167 3.98 12.43 9.12
C ALA A 167 3.09 13.40 8.32
N ARG A 168 3.30 13.49 7.00
CA ARG A 168 2.46 14.31 6.08
C ARG A 168 0.99 13.87 6.13
N LEU A 169 0.75 12.56 6.04
CA LEU A 169 -0.60 11.98 6.01
C LEU A 169 -1.31 12.14 7.35
N GLY A 170 -0.58 12.01 8.47
CA GLY A 170 -1.08 12.34 9.80
C GLY A 170 -1.53 13.79 9.88
N ALA A 171 -0.70 14.75 9.46
CA ALA A 171 -1.05 16.17 9.45
C ALA A 171 -2.27 16.47 8.56
N LEU A 172 -2.34 15.82 7.39
CA LEU A 172 -3.45 15.90 6.45
C LEU A 172 -4.78 15.49 7.09
N VAL A 173 -4.84 14.38 7.84
CA VAL A 173 -6.08 13.92 8.48
C VAL A 173 -6.32 14.47 9.89
N GLY A 174 -5.36 15.24 10.41
CA GLY A 174 -5.57 16.07 11.59
C GLY A 174 -4.78 15.71 12.84
N PHE A 175 -3.69 14.95 12.72
CA PHE A 175 -2.69 14.86 13.79
C PHE A 175 -2.19 16.26 14.16
N ALA A 176 -1.92 16.46 15.44
CA ALA A 176 -1.50 17.72 16.02
C ALA A 176 -0.01 18.01 15.81
N GLY A 177 0.80 16.97 15.55
CA GLY A 177 2.23 17.11 15.29
C GLY A 177 2.90 15.78 14.97
N THR A 178 4.21 15.83 14.74
CA THR A 178 5.07 14.67 14.44
C THR A 178 6.38 14.76 15.22
N SER A 179 6.97 13.60 15.52
CA SER A 179 8.35 13.49 15.99
C SER A 179 9.40 13.54 14.86
N ASP A 180 8.98 13.45 13.60
CA ASP A 180 9.89 13.52 12.45
C ASP A 180 10.33 14.96 12.20
N VAL A 181 11.59 15.24 12.55
CA VAL A 181 12.20 16.57 12.39
C VAL A 181 12.30 16.96 10.91
N ALA A 182 12.57 16.01 10.02
CA ALA A 182 12.68 16.30 8.59
C ALA A 182 11.30 16.67 8.02
N ALA A 183 10.25 15.96 8.43
CA ALA A 183 8.88 16.28 8.05
C ALA A 183 8.44 17.63 8.62
N ALA A 184 8.72 17.89 9.90
CA ALA A 184 8.38 19.16 10.55
C ALA A 184 9.03 20.35 9.83
N ALA A 185 10.33 20.26 9.54
CA ALA A 185 11.08 21.31 8.86
C ALA A 185 10.64 21.52 7.41
N SER A 186 10.45 20.45 6.64
CA SER A 186 10.14 20.55 5.20
C SER A 186 8.67 20.86 4.90
N LEU A 187 7.74 20.46 5.77
CA LEU A 187 6.30 20.57 5.54
C LEU A 187 5.60 21.56 6.49
N GLY A 188 6.33 22.18 7.42
CA GLY A 188 5.77 23.11 8.40
C GLY A 188 4.77 22.45 9.36
N ILE A 189 4.97 21.16 9.66
CA ILE A 189 4.15 20.42 10.63
C ILE A 189 4.70 20.72 12.03
N PRO A 190 3.85 20.94 13.06
CA PRO A 190 4.34 21.11 14.42
C PRO A 190 5.19 19.93 14.87
N ALA A 191 6.45 20.19 15.23
CA ALA A 191 7.31 19.20 15.84
C ALA A 191 6.86 18.95 17.29
N SER A 192 6.83 17.68 17.69
CA SER A 192 6.59 17.27 19.07
C SER A 192 7.58 16.19 19.48
N GLY A 193 8.25 16.41 20.60
CA GLY A 193 9.23 15.51 21.17
C GLY A 193 9.18 15.54 22.69
N THR A 194 9.73 14.50 23.30
CA THR A 194 9.80 14.34 24.77
C THR A 194 11.21 13.83 25.11
N MET A 195 11.32 12.84 26.00
CA MET A 195 12.53 12.07 26.28
C MET A 195 12.32 10.57 25.99
N ALA A 196 13.41 9.83 25.90
CA ALA A 196 13.40 8.37 25.77
C ALA A 196 13.95 7.72 27.04
N HIS A 197 13.65 6.43 27.26
CA HIS A 197 14.17 5.67 28.40
C HIS A 197 15.70 5.73 28.48
N SER A 198 16.40 5.67 27.35
CA SER A 198 17.86 5.78 27.28
C SER A 198 18.42 7.08 27.87
N TYR A 199 17.65 8.16 27.86
CA TYR A 199 18.05 9.40 28.51
C TYR A 199 18.02 9.26 30.03
N ILE A 200 16.97 8.63 30.58
CA ILE A 200 16.80 8.41 32.02
C ILE A 200 17.85 7.40 32.53
N GLU A 201 18.05 6.30 31.80
CA GLU A 201 19.02 5.24 32.13
C GLU A 201 20.47 5.73 32.17
N ALA A 202 20.76 6.90 31.58
CA ALA A 202 22.09 7.52 31.62
C ALA A 202 22.38 8.25 32.95
N PHE A 203 21.38 8.39 33.84
CA PHE A 203 21.50 9.01 35.16
C PHE A 203 21.33 7.98 36.27
N PRO A 204 21.85 8.23 37.48
CA PRO A 204 21.58 7.43 38.68
C PRO A 204 20.09 7.23 39.01
N GLY A 205 19.21 8.14 38.58
CA GLY A 205 17.78 8.00 38.75
C GLY A 205 16.95 9.08 38.05
N GLU A 206 15.62 8.92 38.09
CA GLU A 206 14.66 9.80 37.42
C GLU A 206 14.71 11.25 37.90
N ASP A 207 15.03 11.49 39.18
CA ASP A 207 15.07 12.82 39.78
C ASP A 207 16.14 13.71 39.13
N GLU A 208 17.37 13.20 39.06
CA GLU A 208 18.50 13.88 38.41
C GLU A 208 18.27 14.05 36.91
N ALA A 209 17.71 13.02 36.24
CA ALA A 209 17.38 13.09 34.82
C ALA A 209 16.34 14.18 34.52
N PHE A 210 15.26 14.26 35.30
CA PHE A 210 14.19 15.23 35.09
C PHE A 210 14.65 16.67 35.39
N HIS A 211 15.45 16.88 36.44
CA HIS A 211 16.08 18.17 36.72
C HIS A 211 17.00 18.59 35.56
N ALA A 212 17.91 17.72 35.13
CA ALA A 212 18.81 18.00 34.02
C ALA A 212 18.04 18.34 32.73
N PHE A 213 16.99 17.57 32.41
CA PHE A 213 16.16 17.83 31.23
C PHE A 213 15.45 19.19 31.32
N ALA A 214 14.87 19.52 32.47
CA ALA A 214 14.16 20.79 32.67
C ALA A 214 15.07 22.02 32.64
N HIS A 215 16.33 21.89 33.06
CA HIS A 215 17.32 22.96 32.95
C HIS A 215 17.72 23.25 31.49
N CYS A 216 17.81 22.23 30.64
CA CYS A 216 18.13 22.40 29.23
C CYS A 216 16.96 22.94 28.38
N HIS A 217 15.72 22.79 28.86
CA HIS A 217 14.52 23.15 28.11
C HIS A 217 13.73 24.26 28.84
N PRO A 218 13.79 25.53 28.40
CA PRO A 218 13.16 26.65 29.10
C PRO A 218 11.62 26.66 29.01
N GLY A 219 11.04 25.91 28.06
CA GLY A 219 9.60 25.80 27.88
C GLY A 219 8.96 24.68 28.72
N PRO A 220 7.66 24.39 28.47
CA PRO A 220 7.01 23.23 29.05
C PRO A 220 7.73 21.94 28.71
N VAL A 221 7.84 21.04 29.69
CA VAL A 221 8.54 19.75 29.56
C VAL A 221 7.57 18.59 29.63
N THR A 222 7.95 17.47 29.00
CA THR A 222 7.22 16.20 29.13
C THR A 222 8.16 15.13 29.66
N PHE A 223 7.88 14.63 30.86
CA PHE A 223 8.70 13.61 31.53
C PHE A 223 8.17 12.20 31.25
N LEU A 224 9.05 11.28 30.89
CA LEU A 224 8.73 9.86 30.75
C LEU A 224 8.85 9.19 32.12
N VAL A 225 7.75 8.67 32.66
CA VAL A 225 7.65 8.33 34.09
C VAL A 225 7.60 6.84 34.38
N ASP A 226 7.71 5.98 33.38
CA ASP A 226 7.57 4.52 33.51
C ASP A 226 8.85 3.76 33.18
N THR A 227 10.02 4.34 33.49
CA THR A 227 11.31 3.65 33.26
C THR A 227 11.56 2.54 34.28
N TYR A 228 11.25 2.77 35.56
CA TYR A 228 11.47 1.79 36.63
C TYR A 228 10.18 1.41 37.37
N ASP A 229 9.45 2.42 37.88
CA ASP A 229 8.14 2.25 38.51
C ASP A 229 7.28 3.49 38.21
N THR A 230 6.12 3.28 37.60
CA THR A 230 5.31 4.39 37.07
C THR A 230 4.82 5.34 38.15
N GLU A 231 4.36 4.84 39.29
CA GLU A 231 3.82 5.72 40.33
C GLU A 231 4.94 6.52 41.01
N GLN A 232 6.07 5.86 41.26
CA GLN A 232 7.24 6.54 41.81
C GLN A 232 7.77 7.59 40.82
N GLY A 233 7.85 7.27 39.53
CA GLY A 233 8.25 8.23 38.50
C GLY A 233 7.31 9.43 38.40
N VAL A 234 5.99 9.22 38.56
CA VAL A 234 5.02 10.33 38.65
C VAL A 234 5.27 11.19 39.89
N ARG A 235 5.54 10.59 41.06
CA ARG A 235 5.86 11.34 42.29
C ARG A 235 7.15 12.15 42.12
N VAL A 236 8.15 11.59 41.46
CA VAL A 236 9.41 12.28 41.13
C VAL A 236 9.14 13.45 40.19
N ALA A 237 8.43 13.21 39.09
CA ALA A 237 8.03 14.27 38.15
C ALA A 237 7.26 15.40 38.84
N ALA A 238 6.31 15.08 39.71
CA ALA A 238 5.52 16.07 40.46
C ALA A 238 6.40 16.93 41.38
N ARG A 239 7.35 16.32 42.10
CA ARG A 239 8.31 17.04 42.94
C ARG A 239 9.17 17.98 42.10
N VAL A 240 9.79 17.49 41.02
CA VAL A 240 10.65 18.29 40.15
C VAL A 240 9.89 19.48 39.54
N LEU A 241 8.66 19.26 39.08
CA LEU A 241 7.81 20.34 38.56
C LEU A 241 7.49 21.38 39.65
N THR A 242 7.21 20.94 40.87
CA THR A 242 6.93 21.82 42.02
C THR A 242 8.16 22.65 42.40
N ASP A 243 9.32 22.01 42.53
CA ASP A 243 10.59 22.64 42.90
C ASP A 243 11.00 23.73 41.89
N LEU A 244 10.76 23.45 40.61
CA LEU A 244 11.04 24.38 39.51
C LEU A 244 9.89 25.37 39.24
N ARG A 245 8.78 25.29 39.99
CA ARG A 245 7.56 26.11 39.82
C ARG A 245 7.02 26.08 38.38
N ARG A 246 6.99 24.89 37.79
CA ARG A 246 6.44 24.63 36.45
C ARG A 246 5.16 23.81 36.55
N GLY A 247 4.23 24.05 35.64
CA GLY A 247 2.96 23.32 35.59
C GLY A 247 2.25 23.52 34.25
N PRO A 248 1.83 24.76 33.93
CA PRO A 248 1.11 25.04 32.69
C PRO A 248 1.85 24.54 31.45
N GLY A 249 1.16 23.73 30.65
CA GLY A 249 1.67 23.15 29.40
C GLY A 249 2.59 21.94 29.56
N CYS A 250 3.11 21.67 30.77
CA CYS A 250 3.95 20.50 31.06
C CYS A 250 3.12 19.21 31.01
N ALA A 251 3.80 18.07 30.90
CA ALA A 251 3.15 16.78 30.86
C ALA A 251 4.01 15.66 31.47
N ILE A 252 3.37 14.54 31.74
CA ILE A 252 4.01 13.24 31.90
C ILE A 252 3.64 12.34 30.72
N ARG A 253 4.49 11.36 30.40
CA ARG A 253 4.23 10.34 29.38
C ARG A 253 4.23 8.94 29.99
N LEU A 254 3.16 8.20 29.71
CA LEU A 254 3.01 6.76 30.00
C LEU A 254 3.20 5.99 28.69
N ASP A 255 4.14 5.05 28.62
CA ASP A 255 4.49 4.29 27.41
C ASP A 255 4.24 2.77 27.52
N SER A 256 3.80 2.29 28.68
CA SER A 256 3.62 0.86 28.94
C SER A 256 2.54 0.57 30.00
N GLY A 257 2.23 -0.72 30.17
CA GLY A 257 1.28 -1.21 31.18
C GLY A 257 -0.20 -0.97 30.85
N ASP A 258 -1.05 -1.09 31.87
CA ASP A 258 -2.47 -0.74 31.76
C ASP A 258 -2.65 0.78 31.82
N LEU A 259 -2.67 1.41 30.64
CA LEU A 259 -2.76 2.86 30.49
C LEU A 259 -4.03 3.46 31.10
N ASP A 260 -5.15 2.73 31.20
CA ASP A 260 -6.36 3.24 31.86
C ASP A 260 -6.12 3.34 33.36
N ALA A 261 -5.70 2.24 33.98
CA ALA A 261 -5.43 2.20 35.42
C ALA A 261 -4.29 3.16 35.82
N LEU A 262 -3.20 3.19 35.03
CA LEU A 262 -2.03 4.04 35.30
C LEU A 262 -2.34 5.52 35.12
N SER A 263 -3.09 5.92 34.09
CA SER A 263 -3.46 7.34 33.92
C SER A 263 -4.30 7.87 35.07
N ARG A 264 -5.23 7.07 35.62
CA ARG A 264 -6.02 7.47 36.80
C ARG A 264 -5.17 7.64 38.04
N ARG A 265 -4.25 6.70 38.31
CA ARG A 265 -3.32 6.80 39.43
C ARG A 265 -2.39 8.00 39.27
N ALA A 266 -1.87 8.21 38.07
CA ALA A 266 -1.02 9.35 37.77
C ALA A 266 -1.76 10.69 37.95
N ARG A 267 -3.00 10.79 37.46
CA ARG A 267 -3.86 11.96 37.64
C ARG A 267 -4.09 12.27 39.13
N ALA A 268 -4.43 11.26 39.93
CA ALA A 268 -4.63 11.43 41.36
C ALA A 268 -3.36 11.91 42.09
N LEU A 269 -2.19 11.39 41.72
CA LEU A 269 -0.90 11.82 42.29
C LEU A 269 -0.55 13.27 41.90
N LEU A 270 -0.77 13.65 40.65
CA LEU A 270 -0.56 15.03 40.19
C LEU A 270 -1.52 16.01 40.89
N ASP A 271 -2.79 15.64 41.03
CA ASP A 271 -3.81 16.47 41.69
C ASP A 271 -3.51 16.65 43.18
N ALA A 272 -3.07 15.59 43.87
CA ALA A 272 -2.64 15.67 45.26
C ALA A 272 -1.41 16.58 45.46
N ALA A 273 -0.58 16.74 44.42
CA ALA A 273 0.54 17.68 44.39
C ALA A 273 0.15 19.11 43.93
N GLY A 274 -1.14 19.37 43.67
CA GLY A 274 -1.62 20.67 43.17
C GLY A 274 -1.32 20.94 41.69
N LEU A 275 -0.97 19.90 40.93
CA LEU A 275 -0.56 19.98 39.52
C LEU A 275 -1.70 19.60 38.54
N ALA A 276 -2.89 20.15 38.77
CA ALA A 276 -4.10 19.85 37.97
C ALA A 276 -3.92 20.14 36.47
N ASP A 277 -3.10 21.13 36.11
CA ASP A 277 -2.88 21.55 34.72
C ASP A 277 -1.78 20.75 33.98
N VAL A 278 -1.07 19.85 34.66
CA VAL A 278 -0.05 18.99 34.04
C VAL A 278 -0.75 17.90 33.25
N ARG A 279 -0.45 17.79 31.95
CA ARG A 279 -1.12 16.86 31.04
C ARG A 279 -0.59 15.44 31.13
N ILE A 280 -1.38 14.47 30.70
CA ILE A 280 -1.01 13.06 30.57
C ILE A 280 -0.98 12.71 29.07
N VAL A 281 0.21 12.32 28.60
CA VAL A 281 0.43 11.77 27.27
C VAL A 281 0.48 10.25 27.37
N ALA A 282 -0.28 9.54 26.54
CA ALA A 282 -0.19 8.08 26.44
C ALA A 282 0.42 7.67 25.09
N SER A 283 1.40 6.78 25.15
CA SER A 283 2.00 6.08 24.03
C SER A 283 2.07 4.57 24.33
N GLY A 284 2.88 3.80 23.61
CA GLY A 284 2.98 2.35 23.85
C GLY A 284 1.99 1.51 23.05
N GLY A 285 2.31 1.23 21.78
CA GLY A 285 1.58 0.24 20.98
C GLY A 285 0.12 0.61 20.63
N LEU A 286 -0.28 1.87 20.84
CA LEU A 286 -1.62 2.37 20.55
C LEU A 286 -1.94 2.38 19.04
N ASP A 287 -3.20 2.06 18.75
CA ASP A 287 -3.91 2.29 17.49
C ASP A 287 -5.30 2.87 17.80
N GLU A 288 -6.16 3.04 16.79
CA GLU A 288 -7.51 3.56 16.96
C GLU A 288 -8.37 2.74 17.94
N TYR A 289 -8.16 1.43 18.05
CA TYR A 289 -8.92 0.58 18.97
C TYR A 289 -8.46 0.78 20.42
N GLY A 290 -7.15 0.91 20.62
CA GLY A 290 -6.57 1.28 21.91
C GLY A 290 -7.03 2.65 22.37
N VAL A 291 -6.97 3.64 21.48
CA VAL A 291 -7.40 5.02 21.75
C VAL A 291 -8.91 5.06 22.05
N ASP A 292 -9.77 4.47 21.21
CA ASP A 292 -11.23 4.46 21.41
C ASP A 292 -11.61 3.81 22.74
N ARG A 293 -10.94 2.72 23.12
CA ARG A 293 -11.17 2.06 24.43
C ARG A 293 -10.85 3.00 25.59
N LEU A 294 -9.70 3.66 25.57
CA LEU A 294 -9.29 4.58 26.64
C LEU A 294 -10.21 5.79 26.72
N VAL A 295 -10.58 6.35 25.57
CA VAL A 295 -11.51 7.47 25.46
C VAL A 295 -12.89 7.11 26.03
N ARG A 296 -13.45 5.96 25.64
CA ARG A 296 -14.76 5.49 26.13
C ARG A 296 -14.77 5.12 27.61
N ALA A 297 -13.65 4.61 28.12
CA ALA A 297 -13.48 4.36 29.55
C ALA A 297 -13.39 5.66 30.38
N GLY A 298 -13.22 6.82 29.73
CA GLY A 298 -13.00 8.08 30.43
C GLY A 298 -11.64 8.13 31.13
N ALA A 299 -10.62 7.48 30.56
CA ALA A 299 -9.25 7.58 31.07
C ALA A 299 -8.79 9.05 31.00
N PRO A 300 -8.18 9.60 32.06
CA PRO A 300 -7.68 10.97 32.09
C PRO A 300 -6.39 11.10 31.28
N ILE A 301 -6.51 10.99 29.96
CA ILE A 301 -5.42 11.15 29.00
C ILE A 301 -5.76 12.34 28.10
N ASP A 302 -4.81 13.25 27.99
CA ASP A 302 -4.96 14.51 27.26
C ASP A 302 -4.46 14.41 25.83
N VAL A 303 -3.43 13.59 25.59
CA VAL A 303 -2.77 13.45 24.28
C VAL A 303 -2.44 12.00 24.01
N TYR A 304 -2.67 11.54 22.79
CA TYR A 304 -2.25 10.20 22.34
C TYR A 304 -1.10 10.32 21.35
N ALA A 305 -0.01 9.59 21.59
CA ALA A 305 1.05 9.44 20.60
C ALA A 305 1.04 8.02 20.04
N VAL A 306 0.87 7.92 18.72
CA VAL A 306 0.71 6.67 17.98
C VAL A 306 1.91 6.45 17.06
N GLY A 307 2.36 5.21 16.94
CA GLY A 307 3.60 4.88 16.24
C GLY A 307 3.45 3.74 15.25
N THR A 308 4.09 2.61 15.55
CA THR A 308 4.19 1.42 14.69
C THR A 308 2.92 1.09 13.92
N ARG A 309 1.80 0.89 14.63
CA ARG A 309 0.55 0.39 14.04
C ARG A 309 -0.06 1.35 13.03
N VAL A 310 0.20 2.65 13.17
CA VAL A 310 -0.25 3.68 12.22
C VAL A 310 0.69 3.75 11.03
N GLY A 311 2.00 3.88 11.29
CA GLY A 311 3.00 4.06 10.24
C GLY A 311 3.13 2.89 9.27
N VAL A 312 2.74 1.68 9.68
CA VAL A 312 2.72 0.48 8.81
C VAL A 312 1.31 0.02 8.46
N ALA A 313 0.28 0.80 8.84
CA ALA A 313 -1.13 0.44 8.68
C ALA A 313 -1.44 -1.02 9.11
N ALA A 314 -1.06 -1.40 10.34
CA ALA A 314 -0.95 -2.80 10.76
C ALA A 314 -2.25 -3.64 10.66
N ASP A 315 -3.43 -3.01 10.67
CA ASP A 315 -4.73 -3.68 10.48
C ASP A 315 -5.00 -4.04 9.01
N ALA A 316 -4.42 -3.28 8.07
CA ALA A 316 -4.59 -3.44 6.63
C ALA A 316 -3.36 -2.85 5.92
N PRO A 317 -2.24 -3.59 5.82
CA PRO A 317 -0.98 -3.04 5.31
C PRO A 317 -0.96 -2.87 3.78
N TYR A 318 -2.07 -3.19 3.09
CA TYR A 318 -2.27 -3.03 1.66
C TYR A 318 -3.74 -2.76 1.34
N LEU A 319 -4.02 -2.36 0.09
CA LEU A 319 -5.37 -2.23 -0.47
C LEU A 319 -5.52 -3.18 -1.66
N ASP A 320 -6.69 -3.81 -1.83
CA ASP A 320 -7.04 -4.51 -3.07
C ASP A 320 -7.36 -3.47 -4.15
N ALA A 321 -6.33 -2.81 -4.66
CA ALA A 321 -6.44 -1.78 -5.68
C ALA A 321 -6.16 -2.33 -7.07
N ALA A 322 -6.61 -1.60 -8.08
CA ALA A 322 -6.39 -1.96 -9.47
C ALA A 322 -6.21 -0.71 -10.32
N TYR A 323 -5.26 -0.77 -11.24
CA TYR A 323 -5.12 0.12 -12.38
C TYR A 323 -5.57 -0.66 -13.63
N LYS A 324 -6.62 -0.18 -14.32
CA LYS A 324 -7.28 -0.95 -15.37
C LYS A 324 -7.64 -0.08 -16.55
N LEU A 325 -7.32 -0.55 -17.75
CA LEU A 325 -7.79 0.02 -19.01
C LEU A 325 -9.32 -0.04 -19.04
N VAL A 326 -9.95 1.11 -19.27
CA VAL A 326 -11.41 1.27 -19.34
C VAL A 326 -11.87 1.81 -20.69
N GLU A 327 -10.97 2.44 -21.44
CA GLU A 327 -11.22 2.97 -22.78
C GLU A 327 -9.91 2.95 -23.58
N TYR A 328 -9.96 2.55 -24.85
CA TYR A 328 -8.83 2.59 -25.77
C TYR A 328 -9.30 3.07 -27.15
N ASP A 329 -8.63 4.08 -27.68
CA ASP A 329 -8.97 4.71 -28.97
C ASP A 329 -10.44 5.13 -29.07
N GLY A 330 -10.96 5.71 -27.98
CA GLY A 330 -12.37 6.10 -27.86
C GLY A 330 -13.37 4.95 -27.68
N HIS A 331 -12.90 3.69 -27.69
CA HIS A 331 -13.74 2.51 -27.48
C HIS A 331 -13.71 2.06 -26.02
N PRO A 332 -14.87 1.98 -25.33
CA PRO A 332 -14.95 1.44 -23.99
C PRO A 332 -14.53 -0.04 -23.96
N VAL A 333 -13.67 -0.40 -23.01
CA VAL A 333 -13.18 -1.77 -22.84
C VAL A 333 -13.38 -2.25 -21.41
N MET A 334 -13.50 -3.56 -21.24
CA MET A 334 -13.56 -4.17 -19.92
C MET A 334 -12.91 -5.55 -19.91
N LYS A 335 -12.44 -5.95 -18.74
CA LYS A 335 -12.01 -7.33 -18.48
C LYS A 335 -13.20 -8.13 -17.97
N LEU A 336 -13.50 -9.24 -18.65
CA LEU A 336 -14.37 -10.27 -18.11
C LEU A 336 -13.57 -11.17 -17.16
N SER A 337 -14.05 -11.35 -15.94
CA SER A 337 -13.55 -12.40 -15.05
C SER A 337 -14.70 -12.94 -14.21
N SER A 338 -14.57 -14.18 -13.75
CA SER A 338 -15.60 -14.86 -12.95
C SER A 338 -15.89 -14.19 -11.60
N ALA A 339 -15.00 -13.33 -11.11
CA ALA A 339 -15.12 -12.71 -9.78
C ALA A 339 -14.98 -11.18 -9.76
N LYS A 340 -14.35 -10.55 -10.76
CA LYS A 340 -13.97 -9.12 -10.72
C LYS A 340 -14.21 -8.44 -12.07
N VAL A 341 -15.35 -7.78 -12.19
CA VAL A 341 -15.74 -7.02 -13.39
C VAL A 341 -15.31 -5.56 -13.22
N THR A 342 -14.51 -5.05 -14.14
CA THR A 342 -14.20 -3.61 -14.21
C THR A 342 -15.27 -2.90 -15.05
N ALA A 343 -15.81 -1.78 -14.56
CA ALA A 343 -16.74 -0.96 -15.35
C ALA A 343 -15.98 -0.26 -16.51
N PRO A 344 -16.49 -0.33 -17.75
CA PRO A 344 -15.87 0.31 -18.90
C PRO A 344 -16.07 1.84 -18.87
N GLY A 345 -15.33 2.53 -19.72
CA GLY A 345 -15.44 3.98 -19.94
C GLY A 345 -14.79 4.83 -18.85
N ARG A 346 -14.56 6.09 -19.22
CA ARG A 346 -14.11 7.16 -18.31
C ARG A 346 -15.21 7.52 -17.32
N LYS A 347 -14.85 7.81 -16.08
CA LYS A 347 -15.81 7.94 -14.97
C LYS A 347 -15.83 9.32 -14.32
N GLN A 348 -16.88 9.58 -13.55
CA GLN A 348 -17.00 10.65 -12.57
C GLN A 348 -17.58 10.04 -11.28
N VAL A 349 -17.28 10.66 -10.15
CA VAL A 349 -17.90 10.34 -8.85
C VAL A 349 -18.65 11.56 -8.37
N PHE A 350 -19.91 11.38 -8.03
CA PHE A 350 -20.78 12.43 -7.51
C PHE A 350 -21.12 12.17 -6.05
N ARG A 351 -20.61 13.04 -5.16
CA ARG A 351 -20.89 12.98 -3.73
C ARG A 351 -22.26 13.54 -3.40
N ARG A 352 -23.03 12.77 -2.62
CA ARG A 352 -24.37 13.16 -2.17
C ARG A 352 -24.44 13.14 -0.64
N ALA A 353 -24.75 14.29 -0.04
CA ALA A 353 -24.84 14.39 1.42
C ALA A 353 -25.89 13.41 1.99
N GLY A 354 -25.48 12.54 2.91
CA GLY A 354 -26.35 11.56 3.57
C GLY A 354 -26.91 10.46 2.66
N ARG A 355 -26.41 10.32 1.42
CA ARG A 355 -26.83 9.30 0.46
C ARG A 355 -25.60 8.58 -0.11
N PRO A 356 -25.76 7.41 -0.75
CA PRO A 356 -24.70 6.81 -1.54
C PRO A 356 -24.17 7.76 -2.61
N ASP A 357 -22.85 7.78 -2.76
CA ASP A 357 -22.18 8.42 -3.88
C ASP A 357 -22.52 7.69 -5.19
N VAL A 358 -22.48 8.41 -6.31
CA VAL A 358 -22.81 7.86 -7.64
C VAL A 358 -21.55 7.80 -8.49
N ILE A 359 -21.18 6.60 -8.95
CA ILE A 359 -20.17 6.40 -9.98
C ILE A 359 -20.88 6.47 -11.34
N ALA A 360 -20.52 7.46 -12.13
CA ALA A 360 -21.13 7.79 -13.41
C ALA A 360 -20.08 7.83 -14.53
N LEU A 361 -20.51 7.93 -15.79
CA LEU A 361 -19.66 8.25 -16.92
C LEU A 361 -19.14 9.70 -16.80
N ALA A 362 -17.96 9.94 -17.38
CA ALA A 362 -17.22 11.19 -17.21
C ALA A 362 -17.98 12.48 -17.59
N LEU A 363 -18.93 12.38 -18.53
CA LEU A 363 -19.68 13.50 -19.09
C LEU A 363 -21.15 13.54 -18.62
N GLU A 364 -21.56 12.66 -17.72
CA GLU A 364 -22.89 12.78 -17.11
C GLU A 364 -22.96 14.05 -16.25
N GLU A 365 -24.14 14.69 -16.24
CA GLU A 365 -24.43 15.81 -15.36
C GLU A 365 -24.62 15.32 -13.91
N PRO A 366 -24.26 16.13 -12.89
CA PRO A 366 -24.43 15.75 -11.50
C PRO A 366 -25.92 15.54 -11.15
N PRO A 367 -26.30 14.40 -10.54
CA PRO A 367 -27.66 14.19 -10.07
C PRO A 367 -27.96 15.06 -8.84
N ASP A 368 -29.13 15.68 -8.77
CA ASP A 368 -29.64 16.39 -7.57
C ASP A 368 -28.63 17.31 -6.87
N SER A 369 -27.91 18.16 -7.63
CA SER A 369 -26.88 19.08 -7.11
C SER A 369 -25.69 18.39 -6.43
N ALA A 370 -25.42 17.11 -6.73
CA ALA A 370 -24.29 16.38 -6.20
C ALA A 370 -22.95 17.02 -6.57
N GLN A 371 -21.96 16.87 -5.68
CA GLN A 371 -20.63 17.44 -5.88
C GLN A 371 -19.77 16.48 -6.73
N PRO A 372 -19.23 16.91 -7.89
CA PRO A 372 -18.25 16.11 -8.61
C PRO A 372 -16.92 16.05 -7.84
N LEU A 373 -16.37 14.84 -7.68
CA LEU A 373 -15.12 14.61 -6.96
C LEU A 373 -13.90 14.55 -7.89
N LEU A 374 -14.00 13.88 -9.06
CA LEU A 374 -12.88 13.83 -10.00
C LEU A 374 -12.72 15.17 -10.71
N ARG A 375 -11.51 15.72 -10.61
CA ARG A 375 -11.09 16.96 -11.25
C ARG A 375 -9.94 16.71 -12.19
N THR A 376 -9.90 17.44 -13.31
CA THR A 376 -8.72 17.44 -14.18
C THR A 376 -7.58 18.19 -13.50
N VAL A 377 -6.57 17.43 -13.07
CA VAL A 377 -5.42 17.90 -12.28
C VAL A 377 -4.15 18.04 -13.12
N MET A 378 -4.14 17.45 -14.31
CA MET A 378 -3.06 17.54 -15.29
C MET A 378 -3.64 17.53 -16.70
N ARG A 379 -3.09 18.36 -17.59
CA ARG A 379 -3.37 18.37 -19.03
C ARG A 379 -2.07 18.38 -19.82
N GLY A 380 -1.92 17.49 -20.79
CA GLY A 380 -0.72 17.45 -21.63
C GLY A 380 0.59 17.33 -20.83
N GLY A 381 0.59 16.51 -19.77
CA GLY A 381 1.75 16.36 -18.86
C GLY A 381 1.99 17.51 -17.88
N ARG A 382 1.16 18.57 -17.91
CA ARG A 382 1.32 19.75 -17.06
C ARG A 382 0.21 19.87 -16.04
N ARG A 383 0.57 20.12 -14.78
CA ARG A 383 -0.39 20.35 -13.68
C ARG A 383 -1.32 21.52 -14.05
N THR A 384 -2.61 21.40 -13.72
CA THR A 384 -3.60 22.45 -13.95
C THR A 384 -3.63 23.51 -12.84
N TRP A 385 -3.02 23.22 -11.68
CA TRP A 385 -2.88 24.15 -10.57
C TRP A 385 -1.62 23.87 -9.73
N SER A 386 -1.32 24.77 -8.80
CA SER A 386 -0.18 24.68 -7.88
C SER A 386 -0.37 23.58 -6.83
N PRO A 387 0.67 22.79 -6.48
CA PRO A 387 0.56 21.68 -5.53
C PRO A 387 -0.23 22.04 -4.26
N ASP A 388 -1.17 21.17 -3.87
CA ASP A 388 -1.94 21.37 -2.65
C ASP A 388 -1.03 21.23 -1.41
N ARG A 389 -1.29 22.06 -0.39
CA ARG A 389 -0.66 21.88 0.92
C ARG A 389 -1.47 20.88 1.74
N TRP A 390 -0.86 20.28 2.76
CA TRP A 390 -1.57 19.35 3.64
C TRP A 390 -2.76 20.02 4.37
N GLN A 391 -2.73 21.34 4.56
CA GLN A 391 -3.85 22.12 5.12
C GLN A 391 -5.09 22.11 4.21
N ASP A 392 -4.92 22.13 2.89
CA ASP A 392 -6.03 22.11 1.93
C ASP A 392 -6.75 20.76 1.96
N ALA A 393 -5.96 19.69 2.00
CA ALA A 393 -6.48 18.34 2.19
C ALA A 393 -7.14 18.17 3.57
N ARG A 394 -6.57 18.77 4.64
CA ARG A 394 -7.17 18.77 5.98
C ARG A 394 -8.54 19.46 6.04
N ARG A 395 -8.72 20.54 5.26
CA ARG A 395 -10.01 21.22 5.13
C ARG A 395 -11.05 20.30 4.49
N ARG A 396 -10.73 19.72 3.33
CA ARG A 396 -11.62 18.77 2.62
C ARG A 396 -11.96 17.55 3.48
N PHE A 397 -10.98 16.99 4.17
CA PHE A 397 -11.19 15.87 5.08
C PHE A 397 -12.21 16.19 6.18
N ARG A 398 -12.11 17.37 6.80
CA ARG A 398 -13.07 17.80 7.83
C ARG A 398 -14.47 17.98 7.28
N GLU A 399 -14.60 18.57 6.09
CA GLU A 399 -15.88 18.76 5.41
C GLU A 399 -16.55 17.41 5.12
N ASP A 400 -15.81 16.45 4.56
CA ASP A 400 -16.33 15.13 4.23
C ASP A 400 -16.70 14.31 5.48
N ILE A 401 -15.84 14.32 6.51
CA ILE A 401 -16.10 13.61 7.77
C ILE A 401 -17.32 14.17 8.51
N ALA A 402 -17.59 15.48 8.39
CA ALA A 402 -18.75 16.11 9.03
C ALA A 402 -20.08 15.58 8.46
N VAL A 403 -20.12 15.25 7.17
CA VAL A 403 -21.32 14.76 6.48
C VAL A 403 -21.39 13.23 6.36
N LEU A 404 -20.28 12.53 6.63
CA LEU A 404 -20.23 11.07 6.57
C LEU A 404 -21.11 10.44 7.68
N PRO A 405 -21.93 9.42 7.37
CA PRO A 405 -22.77 8.77 8.37
C PRO A 405 -21.98 8.26 9.57
N GLY A 406 -22.58 8.37 10.76
CA GLY A 406 -21.94 7.93 12.00
C GLY A 406 -21.58 6.44 12.00
N SER A 407 -22.37 5.62 11.28
CA SER A 407 -22.14 4.18 11.15
C SER A 407 -20.84 3.85 10.40
N ALA A 408 -20.50 4.61 9.34
CA ALA A 408 -19.25 4.47 8.60
C ALA A 408 -18.03 4.96 9.40
N ARG A 409 -18.23 5.90 10.33
CA ARG A 409 -17.17 6.47 11.18
C ARG A 409 -16.83 5.64 12.41
N ARG A 410 -17.57 4.57 12.71
CA ARG A 410 -17.33 3.76 13.91
C ARG A 410 -15.94 3.13 13.87
N ILE A 411 -15.30 3.08 15.04
CA ILE A 411 -14.01 2.42 15.19
C ILE A 411 -14.17 0.90 15.16
N LYS A 412 -15.18 0.38 15.86
CA LYS A 412 -15.57 -1.03 15.82
C LYS A 412 -16.78 -1.22 14.91
N ASP A 413 -16.73 -2.28 14.11
CA ASP A 413 -17.81 -2.71 13.21
C ASP A 413 -18.42 -1.55 12.40
N PRO A 414 -17.61 -0.80 11.63
CA PRO A 414 -18.15 0.25 10.77
C PRO A 414 -19.00 -0.34 9.66
N GLU A 415 -20.07 0.38 9.29
CA GLU A 415 -20.89 0.09 8.12
C GLU A 415 -20.56 1.09 7.01
N PRO A 416 -19.84 0.67 5.95
CA PRO A 416 -19.59 1.55 4.82
C PRO A 416 -20.88 1.85 4.06
N VAL A 417 -20.92 3.02 3.42
CA VAL A 417 -21.99 3.37 2.47
C VAL A 417 -21.50 2.97 1.08
N PRO A 418 -21.98 1.88 0.48
CA PRO A 418 -21.52 1.49 -0.85
C PRO A 418 -22.02 2.50 -1.89
N PRO A 419 -21.17 2.93 -2.85
CA PRO A 419 -21.63 3.78 -3.94
C PRO A 419 -22.53 3.00 -4.89
N VAL A 420 -23.40 3.72 -5.60
CA VAL A 420 -24.24 3.18 -6.66
C VAL A 420 -23.69 3.57 -8.03
N ARG A 421 -24.08 2.84 -9.08
CA ARG A 421 -23.71 3.19 -10.47
C ARG A 421 -24.84 3.99 -11.12
N SER A 422 -24.50 4.91 -12.01
CA SER A 422 -25.50 5.57 -12.85
C SER A 422 -26.12 4.57 -13.82
N GLN A 423 -27.34 4.84 -14.26
CA GLN A 423 -28.04 4.02 -15.25
C GLN A 423 -27.22 3.93 -16.56
N ALA A 424 -26.67 5.05 -17.04
CA ALA A 424 -25.88 5.06 -18.27
C ALA A 424 -24.59 4.21 -18.15
N LEU A 425 -23.95 4.21 -16.98
CA LEU A 425 -22.79 3.34 -16.74
C LEU A 425 -23.17 1.85 -16.71
N GLU A 426 -24.33 1.51 -16.13
CA GLU A 426 -24.85 0.14 -16.13
C GLU A 426 -25.19 -0.34 -17.54
N GLU A 427 -25.86 0.48 -18.33
CA GLU A 427 -26.19 0.21 -19.74
C GLU A 427 -24.92 0.01 -20.58
N LEU A 428 -23.92 0.89 -20.43
CA LEU A 428 -22.63 0.73 -21.11
C LEU A 428 -21.93 -0.56 -20.70
N THR A 429 -21.93 -0.87 -19.40
CA THR A 429 -21.33 -2.11 -18.87
C THR A 429 -21.99 -3.35 -19.48
N ALA A 430 -23.33 -3.36 -19.57
CA ALA A 430 -24.08 -4.46 -20.16
C ALA A 430 -23.79 -4.60 -21.67
N SER A 431 -23.77 -3.48 -22.40
CA SER A 431 -23.48 -3.47 -23.84
C SER A 431 -22.08 -3.99 -24.15
N VAL A 432 -21.05 -3.45 -23.50
CA VAL A 432 -19.65 -3.87 -23.73
C VAL A 432 -19.46 -5.34 -23.36
N ARG A 433 -20.11 -5.82 -22.29
CA ARG A 433 -20.09 -7.25 -21.93
C ARG A 433 -20.69 -8.11 -23.04
N ALA A 434 -21.90 -7.78 -23.49
CA ALA A 434 -22.59 -8.52 -24.52
C ALA A 434 -21.77 -8.57 -25.82
N ASP A 435 -21.13 -7.47 -26.19
CA ASP A 435 -20.25 -7.41 -27.36
C ASP A 435 -19.03 -8.32 -27.22
N ILE A 436 -18.38 -8.34 -26.06
CA ILE A 436 -17.23 -9.23 -25.81
C ILE A 436 -17.68 -10.70 -25.85
N GLU A 437 -18.78 -11.03 -25.18
CA GLU A 437 -19.33 -12.39 -25.15
C GLU A 437 -19.74 -12.87 -26.54
N ALA A 438 -20.35 -12.00 -27.35
CA ALA A 438 -20.70 -12.29 -28.74
C ALA A 438 -19.46 -12.57 -29.60
N ARG A 439 -18.40 -11.75 -29.48
CA ARG A 439 -17.14 -11.95 -30.22
C ARG A 439 -16.46 -13.26 -29.84
N LEU A 440 -16.40 -13.57 -28.55
CA LEU A 440 -15.80 -14.83 -28.05
C LEU A 440 -16.65 -16.06 -28.42
N GLY A 441 -17.97 -15.93 -28.39
CA GLY A 441 -18.92 -16.98 -28.80
C GLY A 441 -18.89 -17.27 -30.31
N ALA A 442 -18.74 -16.22 -31.14
CA ALA A 442 -18.60 -16.35 -32.59
C ALA A 442 -17.29 -17.06 -32.99
N GLY A 443 -16.18 -16.75 -32.31
CA GLY A 443 -14.90 -17.44 -32.50
C GLY A 443 -14.95 -18.94 -32.18
N ARG A 444 -15.83 -19.35 -31.26
CA ARG A 444 -16.03 -20.76 -30.89
C ARG A 444 -16.87 -21.55 -31.91
N ARG A 445 -17.67 -20.88 -32.76
CA ARG A 445 -18.49 -21.50 -33.81
C ARG A 445 -17.81 -21.57 -35.17
N ALA A 446 -16.67 -20.90 -35.35
CA ALA A 446 -15.95 -20.80 -36.62
C ALA A 446 -14.76 -21.77 -36.78
N ALA A 447 -14.55 -22.72 -35.87
CA ALA A 447 -13.55 -23.77 -36.04
C ALA A 447 -14.07 -24.86 -37.00
N PRO A 448 -13.43 -25.12 -38.16
CA PRO A 448 -13.75 -26.28 -38.98
C PRO A 448 -13.32 -27.57 -38.25
N PRO A 449 -13.96 -28.73 -38.53
CA PRO A 449 -13.51 -29.99 -37.96
C PRO A 449 -12.09 -30.32 -38.42
N ASP A 450 -11.26 -30.77 -37.47
CA ASP A 450 -9.85 -31.16 -37.64
C ASP A 450 -9.60 -31.92 -38.95
N THR A 451 -8.95 -31.27 -39.92
CA THR A 451 -8.19 -31.97 -40.94
C THR A 451 -6.81 -32.26 -40.38
N ALA A 452 -6.57 -33.54 -40.08
CA ALA A 452 -5.29 -34.06 -39.64
C ALA A 452 -4.13 -33.57 -40.55
N VAL A 453 -3.20 -32.82 -39.98
CA VAL A 453 -1.93 -32.46 -40.64
C VAL A 453 -0.92 -33.57 -40.33
N PRO A 454 -0.31 -34.23 -41.33
CA PRO A 454 0.69 -35.26 -41.08
C PRO A 454 2.03 -34.64 -40.67
N HIS A 455 2.64 -35.20 -39.63
CA HIS A 455 3.99 -34.88 -39.15
C HIS A 455 5.05 -35.13 -40.24
N PRO A 456 5.99 -34.18 -40.49
CA PRO A 456 7.20 -34.50 -41.22
C PRO A 456 8.29 -34.99 -40.27
N SER A 457 8.80 -36.18 -40.58
CA SER A 457 10.01 -36.77 -40.02
C SER A 457 11.26 -35.98 -40.39
N ALA A 458 12.22 -35.92 -39.47
CA ALA A 458 13.54 -35.37 -39.65
C ALA A 458 14.33 -36.02 -40.80
N ARG A 459 15.04 -35.20 -41.60
CA ARG A 459 16.35 -35.48 -42.22
C ARG A 459 16.90 -34.23 -42.93
N GLY A 460 18.12 -33.84 -42.55
CA GLY A 460 19.28 -33.69 -43.45
C GLY A 460 19.35 -32.55 -44.49
N ASP A 461 20.35 -31.71 -44.25
CA ASP A 461 21.27 -31.08 -45.22
C ASP A 461 20.90 -29.88 -46.10
N SER A 462 21.66 -28.82 -45.81
CA SER A 462 22.35 -27.86 -46.69
C SER A 462 21.68 -27.42 -48.00
N HIS A 463 21.45 -26.11 -48.13
CA HIS A 463 22.12 -25.32 -49.17
C HIS A 463 22.01 -23.81 -48.95
N VAL A 464 23.19 -23.19 -48.94
CA VAL A 464 23.47 -21.77 -49.15
C VAL A 464 22.92 -21.31 -50.51
N ARG A 465 22.14 -20.22 -50.55
CA ARG A 465 22.05 -19.35 -51.74
C ARG A 465 21.93 -17.87 -51.36
N ARG A 466 22.94 -17.11 -51.78
CA ARG A 466 22.93 -15.65 -51.94
C ARG A 466 22.13 -15.25 -53.21
N ARG A 467 21.44 -14.11 -53.14
CA ARG A 467 21.19 -13.12 -54.23
C ARG A 467 20.69 -11.84 -53.52
N ALA A 468 21.44 -10.75 -53.42
CA ALA A 468 21.93 -9.80 -54.43
C ALA A 468 20.84 -8.89 -55.01
N ASP A 469 21.00 -7.61 -54.67
CA ASP A 469 20.72 -6.37 -55.41
C ASP A 469 19.31 -5.99 -55.84
N ARG A 470 18.83 -4.89 -55.24
CA ARG A 470 18.29 -3.75 -55.99
C ARG A 470 18.78 -2.42 -55.41
N ARG A 471 19.63 -1.73 -56.16
CA ARG A 471 19.93 -0.31 -56.01
C ARG A 471 18.79 0.51 -56.62
N VAL A 472 18.41 1.59 -55.95
CA VAL A 472 17.98 2.84 -56.60
C VAL A 472 18.73 3.97 -55.89
N ALA A 473 19.31 4.85 -56.71
CA ALA A 473 20.16 5.97 -56.34
C ALA A 473 19.36 7.28 -56.24
N GLY A 474 19.93 8.25 -55.51
CA GLY A 474 19.56 9.67 -55.51
C GLY A 474 19.77 10.32 -54.14
N THR A 475 20.99 10.77 -53.76
CA THR A 475 21.54 12.15 -53.93
C THR A 475 20.74 13.21 -53.16
N ASN A 476 21.23 14.09 -52.28
CA ASN A 476 22.54 14.64 -51.89
C ASN A 476 22.35 15.20 -50.45
N GLY A 477 23.29 15.08 -49.50
CA GLY A 477 24.41 16.00 -49.35
C GLY A 477 24.31 16.77 -48.00
N PRO A 478 25.43 17.25 -47.41
CA PRO A 478 25.69 17.13 -45.97
C PRO A 478 25.76 18.48 -45.21
N TRP A 479 25.65 18.45 -43.88
CA TRP A 479 26.20 19.51 -43.03
C TRP A 479 27.11 18.95 -41.95
N GLN A 480 28.33 19.48 -41.97
CA GLN A 480 29.49 19.13 -41.17
C GLN A 480 29.39 19.70 -39.76
N VAL A 481 30.01 18.96 -38.85
CA VAL A 481 30.40 19.35 -37.49
C VAL A 481 31.63 20.26 -37.55
N ALA A 482 31.66 21.29 -36.69
CA ALA A 482 32.91 21.86 -36.16
C ALA A 482 32.70 22.45 -34.74
N PRO A 483 33.62 22.21 -33.78
CA PRO A 483 33.71 22.85 -32.44
C PRO A 483 34.63 24.10 -32.52
N PRO A 484 35.17 24.77 -31.45
CA PRO A 484 35.18 24.49 -29.99
C PRO A 484 35.03 25.73 -29.06
N ARG A 485 35.10 25.55 -27.72
CA ARG A 485 36.12 26.19 -26.83
C ARG A 485 36.01 25.78 -25.35
N ALA A 486 37.19 25.73 -24.72
CA ALA A 486 37.52 25.20 -23.42
C ALA A 486 37.32 26.17 -22.24
N PHE A 487 37.22 25.63 -21.02
CA PHE A 487 37.65 26.28 -19.77
C PHE A 487 38.28 25.25 -18.81
N HIS A 488 39.38 25.66 -18.16
CA HIS A 488 40.20 24.91 -17.19
C HIS A 488 39.50 24.78 -15.82
N GLY A 489 39.59 23.64 -15.13
CA GLY A 489 40.51 23.36 -13.99
C GLY A 489 39.73 23.47 -12.66
N ILE A 490 39.68 22.50 -11.74
CA ILE A 490 40.69 21.99 -10.77
C ILE A 490 40.00 20.76 -10.11
N GLY A 491 40.55 19.54 -10.05
CA GLY A 491 41.54 19.06 -9.07
C GLY A 491 40.88 18.43 -7.82
N GLY A 492 40.93 17.09 -7.67
CA GLY A 492 40.48 16.40 -6.44
C GLY A 492 40.53 14.86 -6.54
N THR A 493 41.56 14.25 -5.96
CA THR A 493 41.86 12.82 -5.89
C THR A 493 41.20 12.11 -4.69
N SER A 494 40.72 10.86 -4.83
CA SER A 494 40.95 9.68 -3.93
C SER A 494 40.06 8.45 -4.32
N PRO A 495 40.20 7.23 -3.75
CA PRO A 495 40.73 6.10 -4.51
C PRO A 495 39.81 4.87 -4.61
N ARG A 496 40.25 3.95 -5.48
CA ARG A 496 39.66 2.66 -5.86
C ARG A 496 39.58 1.66 -4.70
N HIS A 497 38.44 0.97 -4.58
CA HIS A 497 38.32 -0.30 -3.84
C HIS A 497 38.14 -1.48 -4.81
N ARG A 498 38.99 -2.50 -4.64
CA ARG A 498 38.91 -3.82 -5.27
C ARG A 498 37.65 -4.57 -4.81
N ARG A 499 37.02 -5.31 -5.71
CA ARG A 499 36.09 -6.40 -5.38
C ARG A 499 36.68 -7.71 -5.87
N GLU A 500 36.79 -8.65 -4.93
CA GLU A 500 37.16 -10.04 -5.17
C GLU A 500 35.95 -10.87 -5.64
N GLU A 501 36.29 -11.90 -6.40
CA GLU A 501 35.42 -12.90 -7.03
C GLU A 501 34.81 -13.85 -6.00
N ALA A 502 33.56 -14.29 -6.24
CA ALA A 502 32.97 -15.44 -5.57
C ALA A 502 32.42 -16.43 -6.60
N ARG A 503 32.93 -17.67 -6.50
CA ARG A 503 32.67 -18.82 -7.37
C ARG A 503 31.25 -19.37 -7.24
N ALA A 504 30.74 -19.83 -8.38
CA ALA A 504 29.53 -20.65 -8.51
C ALA A 504 29.78 -22.10 -8.08
N MET A 505 28.79 -22.72 -7.43
CA MET A 505 28.64 -24.17 -7.34
C MET A 505 27.18 -24.57 -7.65
N SER A 506 27.06 -25.50 -8.59
CA SER A 506 25.82 -26.08 -9.11
C SER A 506 25.37 -27.28 -8.28
N ALA A 507 24.06 -27.54 -8.21
CA ALA A 507 23.49 -28.81 -7.73
C ALA A 507 22.21 -29.18 -8.54
N PRO A 508 21.88 -30.49 -8.68
CA PRO A 508 21.09 -31.01 -9.80
C PRO A 508 19.60 -31.29 -9.46
N ALA A 509 18.81 -31.49 -10.53
CA ALA A 509 17.37 -31.77 -10.52
C ALA A 509 17.00 -33.18 -10.02
N PRO A 510 15.77 -33.41 -9.50
CA PRO A 510 15.25 -34.76 -9.29
C PRO A 510 14.13 -35.16 -10.29
N ALA A 511 14.03 -36.48 -10.42
CA ALA A 511 13.28 -37.26 -11.39
C ALA A 511 11.77 -37.43 -11.09
N LYS A 512 11.02 -37.79 -12.12
CA LYS A 512 9.59 -38.13 -12.11
C LYS A 512 9.35 -39.56 -11.56
N ASN A 513 8.25 -39.77 -10.82
CA ASN A 513 7.54 -41.06 -10.88
C ASN A 513 6.06 -41.01 -10.46
N ASN A 514 5.27 -41.71 -11.27
CA ASN A 514 3.88 -42.19 -11.25
C ASN A 514 2.93 -41.98 -10.06
N ASP A 515 1.83 -41.28 -10.38
CA ASP A 515 0.44 -41.75 -10.49
C ASP A 515 -0.11 -42.81 -9.49
N ARG A 516 -1.04 -42.36 -8.63
CA ARG A 516 -2.15 -43.16 -8.09
C ARG A 516 -3.41 -42.30 -7.96
N SER A 517 -4.41 -42.61 -8.79
CA SER A 517 -5.75 -42.04 -8.77
C SER A 517 -6.59 -42.53 -7.57
N VAL A 518 -7.22 -41.62 -6.81
CA VAL A 518 -8.42 -41.90 -5.99
C VAL A 518 -9.37 -40.70 -6.01
N ARG A 519 -10.67 -40.99 -6.10
CA ARG A 519 -11.78 -40.10 -6.47
C ARG A 519 -12.11 -39.00 -5.44
N SER A 520 -12.42 -37.81 -5.98
CA SER A 520 -13.00 -36.66 -5.28
C SER A 520 -14.47 -36.88 -4.91
N THR A 521 -14.86 -36.52 -3.69
CA THR A 521 -16.22 -36.06 -3.40
C THR A 521 -16.14 -34.59 -3.00
N GLY A 522 -16.93 -33.75 -3.67
CA GLY A 522 -16.87 -32.30 -3.57
C GLY A 522 -17.57 -31.74 -2.34
N SER A 523 -17.10 -30.57 -1.90
CA SER A 523 -17.88 -29.57 -1.17
C SER A 523 -17.13 -28.24 -1.22
N GLU A 524 -17.83 -27.19 -1.65
CA GLU A 524 -17.45 -25.79 -1.48
C GLU A 524 -17.36 -25.42 0.02
N ALA A 525 -16.48 -24.45 0.35
CA ALA A 525 -16.55 -23.49 1.47
C ALA A 525 -15.18 -22.79 1.56
N GLY A 526 -15.07 -21.46 1.59
CA GLY A 526 -15.43 -20.62 2.73
C GLY A 526 -14.17 -20.39 3.57
N GLY A 527 -13.63 -19.17 3.57
CA GLY A 527 -12.40 -18.82 4.30
C GLY A 527 -12.57 -19.01 5.81
N THR A 528 -12.14 -20.15 6.31
CA THR A 528 -12.05 -20.45 7.74
C THR A 528 -10.59 -20.44 8.17
N TRP A 529 -10.29 -19.71 9.24
CA TRP A 529 -9.05 -19.76 9.99
C TRP A 529 -8.63 -21.24 10.19
N MET A 530 -7.44 -21.62 9.71
CA MET A 530 -6.92 -22.98 9.87
C MET A 530 -6.73 -23.27 11.36
N ARG A 531 -7.57 -24.13 11.92
CA ARG A 531 -7.46 -24.62 13.30
C ARG A 531 -7.26 -26.12 13.30
N ALA A 532 -6.27 -26.60 14.04
CA ALA A 532 -5.91 -28.00 14.10
C ALA A 532 -6.02 -28.57 15.52
N ARG A 533 -6.09 -29.90 15.58
CA ARG A 533 -5.91 -30.73 16.78
C ARG A 533 -4.67 -31.59 16.57
N VAL A 534 -4.06 -32.02 17.68
CA VAL A 534 -3.01 -33.04 17.62
C VAL A 534 -3.61 -34.32 17.04
N GLY A 535 -2.93 -34.90 16.06
CA GLY A 535 -3.39 -36.05 15.26
C GLY A 535 -4.03 -35.68 13.91
N ASP A 536 -4.32 -34.41 13.66
CA ASP A 536 -4.75 -33.96 12.33
C ASP A 536 -3.60 -33.99 11.33
N GLU A 537 -3.90 -34.08 10.04
CA GLU A 537 -2.91 -34.09 8.96
C GLU A 537 -2.85 -32.71 8.28
N ILE A 538 -1.65 -32.15 8.13
CA ILE A 538 -1.42 -30.96 7.31
C ILE A 538 -1.01 -31.38 5.90
N VAL A 539 -1.66 -30.80 4.88
CA VAL A 539 -1.38 -31.09 3.47
C VAL A 539 -1.01 -29.80 2.75
N VAL A 540 0.15 -29.79 2.11
CA VAL A 540 0.69 -28.67 1.31
C VAL A 540 0.54 -28.99 -0.17
N ARG A 541 -0.24 -28.17 -0.89
CA ARG A 541 -0.44 -28.33 -2.34
C ARG A 541 0.81 -27.90 -3.12
N GLY A 542 1.13 -28.63 -4.19
CA GLY A 542 2.14 -28.25 -5.15
C GLY A 542 1.62 -27.25 -6.17
N THR A 543 2.55 -26.66 -6.93
CA THR A 543 2.27 -25.59 -7.91
C THR A 543 1.52 -26.05 -9.16
N ALA A 544 1.31 -27.36 -9.33
CA ALA A 544 0.44 -27.93 -10.35
C ALA A 544 -0.88 -28.43 -9.72
N GLY A 545 -2.02 -28.09 -10.32
CA GLY A 545 -3.35 -28.44 -9.80
C GLY A 545 -3.50 -29.94 -9.54
N GLY A 546 -3.82 -30.30 -8.29
CA GLY A 546 -4.06 -31.68 -7.85
C GLY A 546 -2.83 -32.43 -7.33
N VAL A 547 -1.64 -31.84 -7.35
CA VAL A 547 -0.42 -32.46 -6.80
C VAL A 547 -0.25 -32.09 -5.33
N ILE A 548 -0.08 -33.07 -4.44
CA ILE A 548 0.37 -32.82 -3.07
C ILE A 548 1.89 -32.66 -3.13
N ALA A 549 2.40 -31.50 -2.70
CA ALA A 549 3.84 -31.27 -2.59
C ALA A 549 4.41 -31.91 -1.33
N ARG A 550 3.64 -31.91 -0.23
CA ARG A 550 4.07 -32.46 1.05
C ARG A 550 2.90 -32.66 2.02
N ASP A 551 3.03 -33.61 2.94
CA ASP A 551 2.05 -33.93 3.98
C ASP A 551 2.72 -34.36 5.29
N GLY A 552 2.04 -34.18 6.41
CA GLY A 552 2.55 -34.56 7.73
C GLY A 552 1.50 -34.54 8.83
N GLU A 553 1.76 -35.26 9.92
CA GLU A 553 0.89 -35.31 11.10
C GLU A 553 1.22 -34.15 12.04
N ILE A 554 0.20 -33.46 12.54
CA ILE A 554 0.34 -32.42 13.56
C ILE A 554 0.47 -33.10 14.93
N VAL A 555 1.66 -33.04 15.50
CA VAL A 555 2.01 -33.73 16.75
C VAL A 555 2.08 -32.79 17.96
N GLY A 556 1.99 -31.48 17.72
CA GLY A 556 1.97 -30.45 18.76
C GLY A 556 1.38 -29.13 18.27
N LEU A 557 0.69 -28.43 19.17
CA LEU A 557 0.11 -27.10 18.94
C LEU A 557 0.86 -26.07 19.79
N ARG A 558 1.17 -24.90 19.22
CA ARG A 558 1.82 -23.80 19.96
C ARG A 558 0.82 -22.83 20.58
N HIS A 559 -0.41 -22.82 20.08
CA HIS A 559 -1.50 -22.01 20.62
C HIS A 559 -2.68 -22.92 21.06
N PRO A 560 -3.28 -22.65 22.24
CA PRO A 560 -4.38 -23.47 22.79
C PRO A 560 -5.65 -23.47 21.95
N ASP A 561 -5.86 -22.44 21.13
CA ASP A 561 -7.00 -22.27 20.22
C ASP A 561 -6.80 -22.99 18.88
N GLY A 562 -5.69 -23.72 18.71
CA GLY A 562 -5.39 -24.56 17.57
C GLY A 562 -4.93 -23.80 16.33
N VAL A 563 -4.60 -22.51 16.44
CA VAL A 563 -4.04 -21.73 15.33
C VAL A 563 -2.54 -22.03 15.14
N PRO A 564 -1.98 -21.87 13.92
CA PRO A 564 -0.57 -22.12 13.68
C PRO A 564 0.33 -21.14 14.44
N PRO A 565 1.61 -21.51 14.70
CA PRO A 565 2.33 -22.63 14.11
C PRO A 565 2.10 -24.00 14.81
N TYR A 566 2.42 -25.06 14.07
CA TYR A 566 2.27 -26.45 14.51
C TYR A 566 3.62 -27.17 14.55
N ASP A 567 3.79 -28.13 15.45
CA ASP A 567 4.85 -29.12 15.33
C ASP A 567 4.35 -30.24 14.41
N VAL A 568 4.96 -30.39 13.24
CA VAL A 568 4.52 -31.33 12.20
C VAL A 568 5.58 -32.41 12.00
N ARG A 569 5.17 -33.68 12.09
CA ARG A 569 5.96 -34.84 11.69
C ARG A 569 5.70 -35.14 10.22
N TRP A 570 6.64 -34.83 9.35
CA TRP A 570 6.46 -35.00 7.91
C TRP A 570 6.47 -36.47 7.48
N ALA A 571 5.55 -36.85 6.60
CA ALA A 571 5.44 -38.22 6.10
C ALA A 571 6.67 -38.65 5.28
N ASP A 572 7.30 -37.71 4.57
CA ASP A 572 8.44 -37.96 3.69
C ASP A 572 9.76 -38.28 4.43
N SER A 573 9.93 -37.74 5.64
CA SER A 573 11.23 -37.71 6.33
C SER A 573 11.14 -38.14 7.79
N GLY A 574 9.95 -38.26 8.36
CA GLY A 574 9.71 -38.57 9.77
C GLY A 574 10.18 -37.49 10.76
N ARG A 575 10.75 -36.38 10.27
CA ARG A 575 11.27 -35.30 11.12
C ARG A 575 10.14 -34.43 11.62
N VAL A 576 10.21 -34.05 12.90
CA VAL A 576 9.32 -33.06 13.50
C VAL A 576 9.93 -31.67 13.30
N THR A 577 9.18 -30.76 12.68
CA THR A 577 9.59 -29.36 12.54
C THR A 577 8.44 -28.42 12.88
N LEU A 578 8.77 -27.24 13.40
CA LEU A 578 7.81 -26.15 13.52
C LEU A 578 7.41 -25.65 12.13
N TYR A 579 6.12 -25.64 11.85
CA TYR A 579 5.57 -25.31 10.54
C TYR A 579 4.55 -24.16 10.62
N PHE A 580 4.71 -23.20 9.69
CA PHE A 580 3.82 -22.06 9.49
C PHE A 580 3.09 -22.27 8.15
N PRO A 581 1.79 -22.63 8.16
CA PRO A 581 1.04 -22.92 6.94
C PRO A 581 0.92 -21.68 6.06
N GLY A 582 1.31 -21.82 4.79
CA GLY A 582 1.04 -20.83 3.73
C GLY A 582 -0.36 -21.00 3.13
N PRO A 583 -0.74 -20.15 2.16
CA PRO A 583 -2.07 -20.21 1.51
C PRO A 583 -2.36 -21.54 0.80
N ASP A 584 -1.32 -22.30 0.44
CA ASP A 584 -1.43 -23.58 -0.26
C ASP A 584 -1.57 -24.79 0.68
N ALA A 585 -1.57 -24.55 2.00
CA ALA A 585 -1.75 -25.59 3.01
C ALA A 585 -3.21 -25.69 3.46
N TYR A 586 -3.66 -26.89 3.80
CA TYR A 586 -4.95 -27.12 4.47
C TYR A 586 -4.86 -28.30 5.44
N ILE A 587 -5.74 -28.31 6.43
CA ILE A 587 -5.80 -29.37 7.45
C ILE A 587 -6.85 -30.41 7.04
N ARG A 588 -6.50 -31.68 7.15
CA ARG A 588 -7.42 -32.80 7.07
C ARG A 588 -7.61 -33.36 8.48
N HIS A 589 -8.81 -33.20 9.02
CA HIS A 589 -9.15 -33.75 10.33
C HIS A 589 -9.30 -35.26 10.24
N VAL A 590 -8.52 -35.99 11.05
CA VAL A 590 -8.60 -37.45 11.12
C VAL A 590 -9.59 -37.81 12.23
N VAL A 591 -10.80 -38.23 11.86
CA VAL A 591 -11.80 -38.72 12.81
C VAL A 591 -11.40 -40.13 13.23
N THR A 592 -10.91 -40.29 14.46
CA THR A 592 -10.75 -41.61 15.07
C THR A 592 -12.14 -42.18 15.36
N GLY A 593 -12.48 -43.27 14.67
CA GLY A 593 -13.74 -43.99 14.87
C GLY A 593 -13.84 -44.50 16.31
N GLY A 594 -14.77 -43.93 17.08
CA GLY A 594 -15.20 -44.45 18.37
C GLY A 594 -16.40 -45.36 18.19
N ASP A 595 -16.33 -46.53 18.83
CA ASP A 595 -17.35 -47.57 18.84
C ASP A 595 -18.76 -47.07 19.15
N HIS A 596 -19.72 -47.63 18.40
CA HIS A 596 -21.15 -47.56 18.72
C HIS A 596 -21.42 -48.19 20.09
N VAL A 597 -21.93 -47.39 21.02
CA VAL A 597 -22.74 -47.88 22.15
C VAL A 597 -24.05 -47.08 22.15
N PRO A 598 -25.22 -47.73 21.99
CA PRO A 598 -26.49 -47.01 21.94
C PRO A 598 -26.98 -46.63 23.34
N ALA A 599 -27.70 -45.52 23.39
CA ALA A 599 -28.15 -44.80 24.56
C ALA A 599 -28.94 -45.62 25.60
N ARG A 600 -28.71 -45.29 26.87
CA ARG A 600 -29.75 -45.12 27.90
C ARG A 600 -29.43 -43.94 28.80
#